data_AF-A0A2A3XPH7-F1
#
_entry.id   AF-A0A2A3XPH7-F1
#
_cell.length_a   1.000
_cell.length_b   1.000
_cell.length_c   1.000
_cell.angle_alpha   90.00
_cell.angle_beta   90.00
_cell.angle_gamma   90.00
#
_symmetry.space_group_name_H-M   'P 1'
#
loop_
_entity.id
_entity.type
_entity.pdbx_description
1 polymer ?
#
loop_
_entity_poly.entity_id
_entity_poly.type
_entity_poly.pdbx_seq_one_letter_code
_entity_poly.pdbx_strand_id
1 'polypeptide(L)'
;MPNHTFDQSTDTSHVYEETGDFTIQLNTAYRGEYSVDGGPWMPIPGTASVPSDPMPMSVWRTKKLLVDQDCANNPGGPVCDSPFLREKSAAK
;
A
#
# COMPACT_ATOMS: atom_id res chain seq x y z
N MET A 1 -10.71 18.28 -11.15
CA MET A 1 -10.26 16.87 -11.04
C MET A 1 -8.74 16.89 -10.89
N PRO A 2 -8.15 16.09 -9.99
CA PRO A 2 -6.69 15.94 -9.93
C PRO A 2 -6.17 15.35 -11.24
N ASN A 3 -5.00 15.81 -11.72
CA ASN A 3 -4.45 15.48 -13.03
C ASN A 3 -3.52 14.24 -13.02
N HIS A 4 -3.73 13.31 -12.08
CA HIS A 4 -2.90 12.13 -11.85
C HIS A 4 -3.74 10.86 -11.78
N THR A 5 -3.28 9.79 -12.43
CA THR A 5 -3.92 8.46 -12.38
C THR A 5 -3.55 7.74 -11.08
N PHE A 6 -4.38 6.80 -10.63
CA PHE A 6 -4.19 6.06 -9.37
C PHE A 6 -2.84 5.31 -9.29
N ASP A 7 -2.32 4.83 -10.43
CA ASP A 7 -1.06 4.07 -10.50
C ASP A 7 0.16 4.94 -10.89
N GLN A 8 0.03 6.26 -10.89
CA GLN A 8 1.17 7.14 -11.18
C GLN A 8 2.10 7.23 -9.97
N SER A 9 3.33 6.75 -10.13
CA SER A 9 4.35 6.83 -9.08
C SER A 9 4.69 8.29 -8.74
N THR A 10 4.80 8.55 -7.45
CA THR A 10 5.36 9.77 -6.85
C THR A 10 6.69 9.46 -6.18
N ASP A 11 7.42 10.50 -5.76
CA ASP A 11 8.71 10.35 -5.06
C ASP A 11 8.62 9.57 -3.74
N THR A 12 7.42 9.49 -3.16
CA THR A 12 7.15 8.76 -1.90
C THR A 12 6.34 7.48 -2.11
N SER A 13 6.26 6.98 -3.35
CA SER A 13 5.54 5.73 -3.64
C SER A 13 6.32 4.49 -3.21
N HIS A 14 5.60 3.44 -2.82
CA HIS A 14 6.16 2.14 -2.47
C HIS A 14 5.27 1.02 -3.01
N VAL A 15 5.87 -0.02 -3.61
CA VAL A 15 5.16 -1.18 -4.16
C VAL A 15 5.38 -2.37 -3.23
N TYR A 16 4.30 -2.94 -2.73
CA TYR A 16 4.32 -4.15 -1.93
C TYR A 16 4.18 -5.39 -2.84
N GLU A 17 5.15 -6.29 -2.79
CA GLU A 17 5.18 -7.49 -3.63
C GLU A 17 4.27 -8.61 -3.12
N GLU A 18 3.93 -8.57 -1.83
CA GLU A 18 3.14 -9.59 -1.12
C GLU A 18 1.91 -8.98 -0.45
N THR A 19 0.88 -9.81 -0.25
CA THR A 19 -0.27 -9.48 0.60
C THR A 19 0.11 -9.70 2.06
N GLY A 20 -0.25 -8.77 2.94
CA GLY A 20 0.08 -8.87 4.36
C GLY A 20 -0.26 -7.61 5.14
N ASP A 21 -0.06 -7.69 6.45
CA ASP A 21 -0.16 -6.55 7.36
C ASP A 21 1.22 -5.95 7.61
N PHE A 22 1.32 -4.64 7.41
CA PHE A 22 2.55 -3.87 7.53
C PHE A 22 2.35 -2.72 8.51
N THR A 23 3.44 -2.27 9.11
CA THR A 23 3.49 -1.00 9.84
C THR A 23 4.32 -0.02 9.02
N ILE A 24 3.72 1.09 8.62
CA ILE A 24 4.37 2.14 7.85
C ILE A 24 4.82 3.27 8.77
N GLN A 25 5.97 3.87 8.46
CA GLN A 25 6.49 5.06 9.12
C GLN A 25 7.18 5.94 8.08
N LEU A 26 6.97 7.25 8.17
CA LEU A 26 7.61 8.25 7.33
C LEU A 26 8.68 8.99 8.15
N ASN A 27 9.80 9.35 7.52
CA ASN A 27 10.76 10.29 8.08
C ASN A 27 10.72 11.61 7.33
N THR A 28 10.53 12.72 8.04
CA THR A 28 10.54 14.07 7.48
C THR A 28 11.82 14.79 7.88
N ALA A 29 12.57 15.27 6.89
CA ALA A 29 13.77 16.07 7.11
C ALA A 29 13.42 17.58 7.08
N TYR A 30 13.76 18.30 8.14
CA TYR A 30 13.58 19.74 8.26
C TYR A 30 14.92 20.49 8.19
N ARG A 31 14.92 21.63 7.50
CA ARG A 31 15.97 22.65 7.55
C ARG A 31 15.38 23.91 8.15
N GLY A 32 16.13 24.57 9.00
CA GLY A 32 15.72 25.82 9.65
C GLY A 32 16.60 26.98 9.22
N GLU A 33 16.06 28.18 9.34
CA GLU A 33 16.79 29.44 9.21
C GLU A 33 16.51 30.30 10.45
N TYR A 34 17.42 31.19 10.80
CA TYR A 34 17.25 32.13 11.90
C TYR A 34 17.63 33.56 11.48
N SER A 35 17.06 34.55 12.16
CA SER A 35 17.38 35.97 12.01
C SER A 35 17.54 36.60 13.39
N VAL A 36 18.50 37.51 13.52
CA VAL A 36 18.79 38.25 14.76
C VAL A 36 18.62 39.73 14.49
N ASP A 37 17.86 40.42 15.34
CA ASP A 37 17.63 41.87 15.28
C ASP A 37 17.15 42.39 13.91
N GLY A 38 16.33 41.61 13.21
CA GLY A 38 15.82 41.95 11.87
C GLY A 38 16.88 41.86 10.75
N GLY A 39 18.02 41.23 11.03
CA GLY A 39 19.06 40.93 10.05
C GLY A 39 18.66 39.86 9.03
N PRO A 40 19.56 39.53 8.08
CA PRO A 40 19.28 38.52 7.05
C PRO A 40 19.04 37.14 7.67
N TRP A 41 18.22 36.32 6.99
CA TRP A 41 18.04 34.92 7.32
C TRP A 41 19.33 34.15 7.07
N MET A 42 19.77 33.41 8.10
CA MET A 42 20.94 32.54 8.05
C MET A 42 20.51 31.08 8.21
N PRO A 43 21.06 30.15 7.41
CA PRO A 43 20.72 28.74 7.53
C PRO A 43 21.29 28.15 8.82
N ILE A 44 20.53 27.28 9.47
CA ILE A 44 21.02 26.44 10.56
C ILE A 44 21.76 25.24 9.94
N PRO A 45 23.06 25.02 10.25
CA PRO A 45 23.78 23.88 9.72
C PRO A 45 23.15 22.55 10.15
N GLY A 46 22.85 21.69 9.18
CA GLY A 46 22.31 20.34 9.40
C GLY A 46 20.84 20.19 9.00
N THR A 47 20.26 19.07 9.41
CA THR A 47 18.85 18.72 9.21
C THR A 47 18.32 18.00 10.45
N ALA A 48 17.09 18.29 10.86
CA ALA A 48 16.38 17.50 11.85
C ALA A 48 15.54 16.43 11.14
N SER A 49 15.67 15.16 11.53
CA SER A 49 14.83 14.06 11.01
C SER A 49 13.78 13.71 12.06
N VAL A 50 12.51 13.81 11.70
CA VAL A 50 11.38 13.49 12.59
C VAL A 50 10.60 12.31 12.02
N PRO A 51 10.52 11.18 12.72
CA PRO A 51 9.66 10.08 12.31
C PRO A 51 8.18 10.41 12.57
N SER A 52 7.28 9.90 11.75
CA SER A 52 5.85 9.89 12.02
C SER A 52 5.50 8.86 13.09
N ASP A 53 4.28 8.95 13.61
CA ASP A 53 3.71 7.83 14.35
C ASP A 53 3.59 6.60 13.42
N PRO A 54 3.82 5.38 13.92
CA PRO A 54 3.63 4.17 13.14
C PRO A 54 2.15 3.97 12.79
N MET A 55 1.87 3.65 11.53
CA MET A 55 0.50 3.39 11.06
C MET A 55 0.35 1.96 10.57
N PRO A 56 -0.61 1.17 11.08
CA PRO A 56 -0.88 -0.16 10.55
C PRO A 56 -1.60 -0.07 9.19
N MET A 57 -1.25 -0.95 8.27
CA MET A 57 -1.83 -1.04 6.92
C MET A 57 -1.94 -2.50 6.47
N SER A 58 -3.08 -2.87 5.89
CA SER A 58 -3.26 -4.18 5.24
C SER A 58 -3.17 -4.00 3.72
N VAL A 59 -2.26 -4.73 3.09
CA VAL A 59 -2.04 -4.74 1.64
C VAL A 59 -2.66 -6.01 1.07
N TRP A 60 -3.52 -5.85 0.07
CA TRP A 60 -4.21 -6.97 -0.59
C TRP A 60 -3.92 -7.00 -2.09
N ARG A 61 -3.82 -8.21 -2.66
CA ARG A 61 -3.72 -8.44 -4.11
C ARG A 61 -4.95 -9.18 -4.64
N THR A 62 -5.58 -8.61 -5.65
CA THR A 62 -6.64 -9.28 -6.41
C THR A 62 -6.04 -10.12 -7.54
N LYS A 63 -6.39 -11.41 -7.60
CA LYS A 63 -6.09 -12.28 -8.75
C LYS A 63 -7.37 -12.55 -9.53
N LYS A 64 -7.32 -12.43 -10.85
CA LYS A 64 -8.41 -12.81 -11.75
C LYS A 64 -8.01 -14.09 -12.46
N LEU A 65 -8.94 -15.03 -12.52
CA LEU A 65 -8.77 -16.32 -13.19
C LEU A 65 -9.88 -16.46 -14.22
N LEU A 66 -9.57 -17.05 -15.37
CA LEU A 66 -10.57 -17.43 -16.35
C LEU A 66 -11.16 -18.77 -15.95
N VAL A 67 -12.47 -18.88 -15.99
CA VAL A 67 -13.20 -20.11 -15.75
C VAL A 67 -13.91 -20.51 -17.03
N ASP A 68 -13.98 -21.81 -17.27
CA ASP A 68 -14.77 -22.40 -18.35
C ASP A 68 -15.61 -23.52 -17.73
N GLN A 69 -16.93 -23.36 -17.81
CA GLN A 69 -17.97 -24.16 -17.15
C GLN A 69 -18.02 -24.05 -15.62
N ASP A 70 -19.08 -24.61 -15.04
CA ASP A 70 -19.19 -24.83 -13.60
C ASP A 70 -18.34 -26.03 -13.13
N CYS A 71 -18.14 -26.14 -11.81
CA CYS A 71 -17.31 -27.19 -11.23
C CYS A 71 -17.90 -28.61 -11.36
N ALA A 72 -19.19 -28.76 -11.69
CA ALA A 72 -19.78 -30.08 -11.95
C ALA A 72 -19.36 -30.58 -13.34
N ASN A 73 -19.28 -29.68 -14.31
CA ASN A 73 -18.91 -29.97 -15.69
C ASN A 73 -17.40 -29.91 -15.95
N ASN A 74 -16.65 -29.11 -15.18
CA ASN A 74 -15.19 -29.02 -15.25
C ASN A 74 -14.53 -28.95 -13.85
N PRO A 75 -14.37 -30.10 -13.17
CA PRO A 75 -13.79 -30.14 -11.82
C PRO A 75 -12.33 -29.66 -11.75
N GLY A 76 -11.58 -29.74 -12.86
CA GLY A 76 -10.21 -29.22 -12.97
C GLY A 76 -10.12 -27.71 -13.16
N GLY A 77 -11.26 -27.01 -13.19
CA GLY A 77 -11.33 -25.57 -13.31
C GLY A 77 -10.69 -24.85 -12.13
N PRO A 78 -10.18 -23.61 -12.32
CA PRO A 78 -9.56 -22.87 -11.24
C PRO A 78 -10.50 -22.71 -10.04
N VAL A 79 -9.98 -22.91 -8.83
CA VAL A 79 -10.69 -22.70 -7.55
C VAL A 79 -11.77 -23.75 -7.22
N CYS A 80 -12.09 -24.70 -8.11
CA CYS A 80 -13.10 -25.74 -7.86
C CYS A 80 -12.77 -26.66 -6.67
N ASP A 81 -11.49 -26.90 -6.40
CA ASP A 81 -11.03 -27.62 -5.20
C ASP A 81 -10.76 -26.72 -3.99
N SER A 82 -11.08 -25.42 -4.07
CA SER A 82 -10.82 -24.53 -2.94
C SER A 82 -11.70 -24.88 -1.73
N PRO A 83 -11.11 -24.94 -0.52
CA PRO A 83 -11.86 -25.23 0.69
C PRO A 83 -12.98 -24.20 0.94
N PHE A 84 -12.80 -22.95 0.50
CA PHE A 84 -13.80 -21.87 0.61
C PHE A 84 -15.09 -22.09 -0.21
N LEU A 85 -15.04 -22.92 -1.27
CA LEU A 85 -16.23 -23.26 -2.05
C LEU A 85 -16.92 -24.55 -1.56
N ARG A 86 -16.19 -25.46 -0.91
CA ARG A 86 -16.73 -26.73 -0.39
C ARG A 86 -17.77 -26.54 0.70
N GLU A 87 -17.62 -25.52 1.56
CA GLU A 87 -18.60 -25.21 2.61
C GLU A 87 -19.95 -24.75 2.05
N LYS A 88 -19.98 -24.12 0.86
CA LYS A 88 -21.24 -23.68 0.23
C LYS A 88 -21.99 -24.78 -0.52
N SER A 89 -21.30 -25.85 -0.94
CA SER A 89 -21.94 -26.95 -1.69
C SER A 89 -22.60 -28.00 -0.79
N ALA A 90 -22.25 -28.06 0.50
CA ALA A 90 -22.85 -28.98 1.46
C ALA A 90 -24.18 -28.46 2.05
N ALA A 91 -24.58 -27.22 1.72
CA ALA A 91 -25.87 -26.66 2.05
C ALA A 91 -26.84 -26.84 0.86
N LYS A 92 -27.30 -28.07 0.65
CA LYS A 92 -28.52 -28.35 -0.11
C LYS A 92 -29.30 -29.47 0.53
#